data_AF-A0A9Q1DX65-F1
#
_entry.id   AF-A0A9Q1DX65-F1
#
_cell.length_a   1.000
_cell.length_b   1.000
_cell.length_c   1.000
_cell.angle_alpha   90.00
_cell.angle_beta   90.00
_cell.angle_gamma   90.00
#
_symmetry.space_group_name_H-M   'P 1'
#
loop_
_entity.id
_entity.type
_entity.pdbx_description
1 polymer ?
#
loop_
_entity_poly.entity_id
_entity_poly.type
_entity_poly.pdbx_seq_one_letter_code
_entity_poly.pdbx_strand_id
1 'polypeptide(L)'
;MWSLRTVMGCTCAVGSPDSALSELHGNMFIEVCCSCSPVREFVRLFDVTERTALRRHRTERACPHCGAELRDTIVHFGERGTLDQPLNWTGAAQAAERADVIVCLGSSLKVLKKYTCLWSMSRPASRRPKLYIVNLQWTPKDDLATLKIHGKCDDVMRLLMTELGVQIPAYNNRTEDPIFLLATPLRPEEEFSHTRKVLAPPAGLEERMQGSQGQAGGTVVQGGWFGRGYSKGTKKKKRPST
;
A
#
# COMPACT_ATOMS: atom_id res chain seq x y z
N MET A 1 7.04 -13.46 -3.55
CA MET A 1 7.61 -12.66 -2.46
C MET A 1 7.47 -11.19 -2.82
N TRP A 2 6.29 -10.62 -2.62
CA TRP A 2 6.03 -9.19 -2.80
C TRP A 2 5.38 -8.74 -1.50
N SER A 3 6.18 -8.17 -0.59
CA SER A 3 5.68 -7.48 0.59
C SER A 3 5.33 -6.08 0.11
N LEU A 4 4.11 -5.61 0.39
CA LEU A 4 3.79 -4.17 0.34
C LEU A 4 4.94 -3.43 1.04
N ARG A 5 5.56 -2.48 0.34
CA ARG A 5 6.58 -1.59 0.90
C ARG A 5 5.98 -0.20 0.93
N THR A 6 5.08 0.00 1.87
CA THR A 6 4.64 1.33 2.28
C THR A 6 5.86 2.06 2.85
N VAL A 7 6.26 3.17 2.23
CA VAL A 7 7.22 4.09 2.86
C VAL A 7 6.38 5.08 3.64
N MET A 8 6.24 4.82 4.93
CA MET A 8 5.55 5.74 5.84
C MET A 8 6.60 6.71 6.36
N GLY A 9 6.60 7.95 5.85
CA GLY A 9 7.24 9.07 6.55
C GLY A 9 6.51 9.25 7.88
N CYS A 10 7.25 9.42 8.98
CA CYS A 10 6.66 9.50 10.32
C CYS A 10 5.69 10.68 10.47
N THR A 11 4.40 10.40 10.28
CA THR A 11 3.27 10.99 11.02
C THR A 11 2.34 9.83 11.36
N CYS A 12 2.62 9.14 12.47
CA CYS A 12 1.83 7.99 12.91
C CYS A 12 0.54 8.47 13.59
N ALA A 13 -0.58 8.42 12.87
CA ALA A 13 -1.91 8.28 13.45
C ALA A 13 -2.71 7.26 12.63
N VAL A 14 -3.35 6.30 13.29
CA VAL A 14 -4.42 5.49 12.70
C VAL A 14 -5.48 6.48 12.18
N GLY A 15 -5.77 6.46 10.88
CA GLY A 15 -6.61 7.47 10.22
C GLY A 15 -5.85 8.61 9.52
N SER A 16 -4.55 8.44 9.24
CA SER A 16 -3.78 9.43 8.48
C SER A 16 -4.39 9.65 7.07
N PRO A 17 -4.56 10.91 6.62
CA PRO A 17 -5.10 11.20 5.30
C PRO A 17 -4.21 10.58 4.21
N ASP A 18 -4.78 10.17 3.07
CA ASP A 18 -4.06 9.59 1.92
C ASP A 18 -2.80 10.37 1.52
N SER A 19 -2.83 11.69 1.73
CA SER A 19 -1.69 12.58 1.48
C SER A 19 -0.42 12.21 2.25
N ALA A 20 -0.53 11.47 3.36
CA ALA A 20 0.59 11.01 4.18
C ALA A 20 1.11 9.63 3.76
N LEU A 21 0.41 8.94 2.85
CA LEU A 21 0.78 7.61 2.38
C LEU A 21 1.54 7.69 1.05
N SER A 22 2.56 6.85 0.90
CA SER A 22 3.26 6.69 -0.37
C SER A 22 3.51 5.21 -0.64
N GLU A 23 2.76 4.66 -1.59
CA GLU A 23 2.83 3.26 -1.98
C GLU A 23 3.78 3.08 -3.16
N LEU A 24 5.07 3.36 -2.96
CA LEU A 24 6.08 3.48 -4.04
C LEU A 24 6.17 2.28 -5.01
N HIS A 25 5.67 1.10 -4.59
CA HIS A 25 5.66 -0.14 -5.38
C HIS A 25 4.28 -0.58 -5.85
N GLY A 26 3.27 0.26 -5.65
CA GLY A 26 1.89 0.01 -6.01
C GLY A 26 1.10 -0.73 -4.96
N ASN A 27 -0.21 -0.82 -5.22
CA ASN A 27 -1.20 -1.46 -4.39
C ASN A 27 -1.98 -2.49 -5.21
N MET A 28 -2.02 -3.74 -4.73
CA MET A 28 -2.68 -4.84 -5.44
C MET A 28 -4.21 -4.77 -5.42
N PHE A 29 -4.78 -3.82 -4.68
CA PHE A 29 -6.22 -3.57 -4.62
C PHE A 29 -6.62 -2.34 -5.43
N ILE A 30 -5.66 -1.63 -6.05
CA ILE A 30 -5.94 -0.42 -6.82
C ILE A 30 -5.59 -0.66 -8.29
N GLU A 31 -6.56 -0.39 -9.15
CA GLU A 31 -6.34 -0.22 -10.58
C GLU A 31 -6.70 1.20 -11.01
N VAL A 32 -6.13 1.66 -12.12
CA VAL A 32 -6.23 3.05 -12.56
C VAL A 32 -6.61 3.17 -14.02
N CYS A 33 -7.28 4.26 -14.36
CA CYS A 33 -7.48 4.70 -15.74
C CYS A 33 -6.56 5.87 -16.06
N CYS A 34 -5.52 5.60 -16.87
CA CYS A 34 -4.57 6.61 -17.33
C CYS A 34 -5.10 7.48 -18.49
N SER A 35 -6.23 7.11 -19.10
CA SER A 35 -6.83 7.86 -20.21
C SER A 35 -7.74 9.00 -19.73
N CYS A 36 -8.21 8.94 -18.48
CA CYS A 36 -8.95 10.04 -17.86
C CYS A 36 -8.01 11.16 -17.40
N SER A 37 -8.50 12.40 -17.43
CA SER A 37 -7.84 13.54 -16.80
C SER A 37 -8.81 14.21 -15.80
N PRO A 38 -8.51 14.23 -14.49
CA PRO A 38 -7.36 13.57 -13.86
C PRO A 38 -7.43 12.03 -13.94
N VAL A 39 -6.30 11.37 -13.69
CA VAL A 39 -6.22 9.90 -13.57
C VAL A 39 -7.21 9.45 -12.51
N ARG A 40 -7.95 8.37 -12.78
CA ARG A 40 -8.96 7.84 -11.86
C ARG A 40 -8.49 6.53 -11.25
N GLU A 41 -8.65 6.41 -9.94
CA GLU A 41 -8.32 5.22 -9.15
C GLU A 41 -9.60 4.44 -8.84
N PHE A 42 -9.50 3.12 -8.89
CA PHE A 42 -10.57 2.19 -8.56
C PHE A 42 -10.04 1.20 -7.52
N VAL A 43 -10.52 1.35 -6.29
CA VAL A 43 -10.24 0.41 -5.20
C VAL A 43 -11.11 -0.82 -5.40
N ARG A 44 -10.52 -2.00 -5.30
CA ARG A 44 -11.17 -3.30 -5.44
C ARG A 44 -11.02 -4.10 -4.16
N LEU A 45 -11.96 -5.01 -3.94
CA LEU A 45 -11.92 -5.93 -2.79
C LEU A 45 -11.16 -7.23 -3.12
N PHE A 46 -10.43 -7.29 -4.24
CA PHE A 46 -9.67 -8.46 -4.67
C PHE A 46 -8.33 -8.04 -5.29
N ASP A 47 -7.42 -9.01 -5.43
CA ASP A 47 -6.12 -8.79 -6.07
C ASP A 47 -6.28 -8.54 -7.57
N VAL A 48 -6.06 -7.29 -8.02
CA VAL A 48 -6.21 -6.86 -9.42
C VAL A 48 -5.10 -7.36 -10.34
N THR A 49 -4.04 -7.94 -9.77
CA THR A 49 -2.78 -8.26 -10.47
C THR A 49 -2.72 -9.69 -10.99
N GLU A 50 -3.85 -10.42 -10.94
CA GLU A 50 -3.89 -11.85 -11.32
C GLU A 50 -3.48 -12.08 -12.78
N ARG A 51 -3.86 -11.17 -13.67
CA ARG A 51 -3.61 -11.25 -15.13
C ARG A 51 -2.50 -10.31 -15.59
N THR A 52 -1.78 -9.71 -14.65
CA THR A 52 -0.75 -8.71 -14.92
C THR A 52 0.64 -9.23 -14.63
N ALA A 53 1.65 -8.62 -15.25
CA ALA A 53 3.04 -9.04 -15.18
C ALA A 53 3.99 -7.87 -15.53
N LEU A 54 5.30 -8.13 -15.45
CA LEU A 54 6.34 -7.21 -15.91
C LEU A 54 6.00 -6.67 -17.32
N ARG A 55 5.88 -5.35 -17.43
CA ARG A 55 5.54 -4.55 -18.62
C ARG A 55 4.15 -4.82 -19.20
N ARG A 56 3.32 -5.59 -18.50
CA ARG A 56 1.92 -5.91 -18.86
C ARG A 56 1.03 -5.61 -17.67
N HIS A 57 0.54 -4.38 -17.61
CA HIS A 57 -0.29 -3.91 -16.48
C HIS A 57 -1.79 -3.92 -16.77
N ARG A 58 -2.24 -4.33 -17.96
CA ARG A 58 -3.66 -4.32 -18.33
C ARG A 58 -4.43 -5.32 -17.47
N THR A 59 -5.47 -4.86 -16.79
CA THR A 59 -6.26 -5.70 -15.89
C THR A 59 -7.44 -6.40 -16.56
N GLU A 60 -7.61 -6.18 -17.87
CA GLU A 60 -8.71 -6.71 -18.70
C GLU A 60 -10.10 -6.22 -18.27
N ARG A 61 -10.16 -5.10 -17.55
CA ARG A 61 -11.38 -4.34 -17.22
C ARG A 61 -11.36 -2.99 -17.92
N ALA A 62 -12.54 -2.40 -18.10
CA ALA A 62 -12.68 -1.12 -18.78
C ALA A 62 -13.17 -0.03 -17.83
N CYS A 63 -12.66 1.19 -18.02
CA CYS A 63 -13.03 2.34 -17.23
C CYS A 63 -14.53 2.65 -17.42
N PRO A 64 -15.32 2.76 -16.35
CA PRO A 64 -16.75 3.06 -16.45
C PRO A 64 -17.05 4.46 -17.00
N HIS A 65 -16.05 5.35 -17.03
CA HIS A 65 -16.22 6.72 -17.49
C HIS A 65 -15.85 6.94 -18.95
N CYS A 66 -14.78 6.30 -19.43
CA CYS A 66 -14.25 6.55 -20.78
C CYS A 66 -14.09 5.28 -21.64
N GLY A 67 -14.37 4.10 -21.08
CA GLY A 67 -14.24 2.81 -21.78
C GLY A 67 -12.81 2.33 -22.02
N ALA A 68 -11.78 3.12 -21.74
CA ALA A 68 -10.39 2.71 -21.88
C ALA A 68 -10.00 1.60 -20.90
N GLU A 69 -9.02 0.78 -21.24
CA GLU A 69 -8.53 -0.30 -20.38
C GLU A 69 -7.94 0.21 -19.06
N LEU A 70 -8.27 -0.48 -17.97
CA LEU A 70 -7.70 -0.24 -16.65
C LEU A 70 -6.33 -0.93 -16.51
N ARG A 71 -5.49 -0.37 -15.64
CA ARG A 71 -4.12 -0.83 -15.37
C ARG A 71 -3.88 -1.02 -13.89
N ASP A 72 -3.11 -2.03 -13.49
CA ASP A 72 -2.64 -2.13 -12.12
C ASP A 72 -1.60 -1.04 -11.80
N THR A 73 -1.33 -0.85 -10.51
CA THR A 73 -0.39 0.15 -10.00
C THR A 73 0.98 -0.41 -9.64
N ILE A 74 1.21 -1.71 -9.82
CA ILE A 74 2.41 -2.42 -9.35
C ILE A 74 3.63 -1.99 -10.16
N VAL A 75 4.71 -1.66 -9.45
CA VAL A 75 6.00 -1.38 -10.07
C VAL A 75 6.92 -2.58 -9.90
N HIS A 76 7.17 -3.31 -10.99
CA HIS A 76 8.08 -4.45 -10.96
C HIS A 76 9.55 -4.02 -10.97
N PHE A 77 10.43 -4.97 -10.63
CA PHE A 77 11.87 -4.75 -10.73
C PHE A 77 12.28 -4.44 -12.18
N GLY A 78 12.97 -3.31 -12.35
CA GLY A 78 13.40 -2.82 -13.66
C GLY A 78 12.39 -1.88 -14.32
N GLU A 79 11.29 -1.58 -13.66
CA GLU A 79 10.31 -0.58 -14.11
C GLU A 79 10.44 0.72 -13.34
N ARG A 80 9.92 1.79 -13.96
CA ARG A 80 9.75 3.09 -13.34
C ARG A 80 8.26 3.31 -13.10
N GLY A 81 7.89 3.61 -11.87
CA GLY A 81 6.53 4.04 -11.55
C GLY A 81 6.26 5.40 -12.19
N THR A 82 5.21 5.48 -13.03
CA THR A 82 4.81 6.70 -13.75
C THR A 82 3.53 7.32 -13.22
N LEU A 83 2.87 6.67 -12.27
CA LEU A 83 1.64 7.14 -11.66
C LEU A 83 1.95 8.11 -10.52
N ASP A 84 1.19 9.20 -10.42
CA ASP A 84 1.29 10.13 -9.29
C ASP A 84 0.72 9.49 -8.02
N GLN A 85 -0.51 8.99 -8.08
CA GLN A 85 -1.15 8.20 -7.01
C GLN A 85 -1.40 6.76 -7.48
N PRO A 86 -1.33 5.76 -6.61
CA PRO A 86 -1.03 5.83 -5.16
C PRO A 86 0.47 5.89 -4.83
N LEU A 87 1.35 5.97 -5.85
CA LEU A 87 2.80 5.86 -5.64
C LEU A 87 3.35 7.00 -4.79
N ASN A 88 2.92 8.23 -5.06
CA ASN A 88 3.25 9.46 -4.35
C ASN A 88 4.77 9.66 -4.12
N TRP A 89 5.57 9.46 -5.18
CA TRP A 89 7.02 9.63 -5.13
C TRP A 89 7.46 11.01 -4.67
N THR A 90 6.74 12.05 -5.12
CA THR A 90 7.00 13.43 -4.73
C THR A 90 6.76 13.63 -3.23
N GLY A 91 5.65 13.15 -2.69
CA GLY A 91 5.35 13.22 -1.26
C GLY A 91 6.39 12.48 -0.42
N ALA A 92 6.78 11.27 -0.81
CA ALA A 92 7.80 10.49 -0.11
C ALA A 92 9.17 11.20 -0.09
N ALA A 93 9.61 11.74 -1.23
CA ALA A 93 10.88 12.46 -1.31
C ALA A 93 10.87 13.74 -0.46
N GLN A 94 9.79 14.51 -0.50
CA GLN A 94 9.64 15.71 0.32
C GLN A 94 9.59 15.41 1.81
N ALA A 95 8.89 14.33 2.21
CA ALA A 95 8.85 13.88 3.59
C ALA A 95 10.24 13.46 4.09
N ALA A 96 10.98 12.70 3.27
CA ALA A 96 12.34 12.28 3.60
C ALA A 96 13.32 13.47 3.70
N GLU A 97 13.20 14.46 2.83
CA GLU A 97 14.06 15.66 2.86
C GLU A 97 13.88 16.46 4.16
N ARG A 98 12.63 16.58 4.62
CA ARG A 98 12.27 17.31 5.85
C ARG A 98 12.43 16.48 7.13
N ALA A 99 12.68 15.18 7.03
CA ALA A 99 12.73 14.31 8.19
C ALA A 99 14.00 14.56 9.03
N ASP A 100 13.83 14.61 10.34
CA ASP A 100 14.91 14.54 11.32
C ASP A 100 15.14 13.11 11.82
N VAL A 101 14.11 12.26 11.69
CA VAL A 101 14.10 10.86 12.12
C VAL A 101 13.45 9.99 11.05
N ILE A 102 14.07 8.85 10.76
CA ILE A 102 13.50 7.79 9.91
C ILE A 102 13.41 6.51 10.72
N VAL A 103 12.22 5.92 10.78
CA VAL A 103 11.99 4.62 11.44
C VAL A 103 11.64 3.58 10.39
N CYS A 104 12.47 2.54 10.27
CA CYS A 104 12.24 1.40 9.39
C CYS A 104 11.69 0.22 10.17
N LEU A 105 10.45 -0.17 9.89
CA LEU A 105 9.79 -1.30 10.54
C LEU A 105 9.65 -2.48 9.57
N GLY A 106 10.18 -3.66 9.94
CA GLY A 106 9.90 -4.93 9.26
C GLY A 106 10.37 -5.00 7.79
N SER A 107 11.26 -4.10 7.36
CA SER A 107 11.74 -4.04 5.99
C SER A 107 13.18 -4.48 5.87
N SER A 108 13.45 -5.40 4.92
CA SER A 108 14.83 -5.80 4.59
C SER A 108 15.66 -4.68 3.95
N LEU A 109 15.05 -3.57 3.56
CA LEU A 109 15.64 -2.43 2.84
C LEU A 109 16.40 -2.78 1.54
N LYS A 110 16.37 -4.03 1.06
CA LYS A 110 17.12 -4.48 -0.12
C LYS A 110 16.80 -3.70 -1.41
N VAL A 111 15.56 -3.23 -1.54
CA VAL A 111 15.12 -2.38 -2.67
C VAL A 111 15.29 -0.92 -2.31
N LEU A 112 14.79 -0.51 -1.15
CA LEU A 112 14.80 0.89 -0.70
C LEU A 112 16.22 1.47 -0.58
N LYS A 113 17.25 0.65 -0.35
CA LYS A 113 18.65 1.11 -0.32
C LYS A 113 19.08 1.87 -1.57
N LYS A 114 18.46 1.59 -2.73
CA LYS A 114 18.76 2.24 -4.01
C LYS A 114 18.06 3.59 -4.17
N TYR A 115 17.06 3.90 -3.35
CA TYR A 115 16.29 5.14 -3.46
C TYR A 115 16.97 6.25 -2.66
N THR A 116 18.00 6.86 -3.26
CA THR A 116 18.86 7.87 -2.62
C THR A 116 18.06 9.05 -2.06
N CYS A 117 16.99 9.47 -2.74
CA CYS A 117 16.10 10.55 -2.30
C CYS A 117 15.38 10.28 -0.97
N LEU A 118 15.25 9.02 -0.54
CA LEU A 118 14.60 8.67 0.73
C LEU A 118 15.54 8.69 1.93
N TRP A 119 16.84 8.88 1.72
CA TRP A 119 17.86 8.77 2.77
C TRP A 119 18.66 10.06 2.95
N SER A 120 18.27 11.13 2.26
CA SER A 120 18.88 12.45 2.33
C SER A 120 20.42 12.40 2.19
N MET A 121 20.90 11.52 1.29
CA MET A 121 22.34 11.23 1.11
C MET A 121 23.13 12.44 0.59
N SER A 122 22.44 13.41 -0.01
CA SER A 122 22.98 14.72 -0.43
C SER A 122 23.43 15.59 0.75
N ARG A 123 22.89 15.36 1.96
CA ARG A 123 23.26 16.11 3.17
C ARG A 123 24.56 15.53 3.78
N PRO A 124 25.41 16.39 4.39
CA PRO A 124 26.54 15.93 5.21
C PRO A 124 26.06 14.93 6.27
N ALA A 125 26.89 13.93 6.61
CA ALA A 125 26.51 12.86 7.51
C ALA A 125 25.95 13.36 8.86
N SER A 126 26.51 14.45 9.40
CA SER A 126 26.06 15.09 10.64
C SER A 126 24.67 15.75 10.56
N ARG A 127 24.18 16.03 9.35
CA ARG A 127 22.88 16.65 9.08
C ARG A 127 21.87 15.65 8.53
N ARG A 128 22.19 14.36 8.43
CA ARG A 128 21.24 13.34 7.98
C ARG A 128 20.24 13.01 9.09
N PRO A 129 19.02 12.56 8.75
CA PRO A 129 18.07 12.08 9.74
C PRO A 129 18.64 10.93 10.55
N LYS A 130 18.28 10.86 11.83
CA LYS A 130 18.60 9.71 12.69
C LYS A 130 17.82 8.51 12.20
N LEU A 131 18.53 7.43 11.89
CA LEU A 131 17.94 6.22 11.33
C LEU A 131 17.76 5.17 12.44
N TYR A 132 16.52 4.72 12.64
CA TYR A 132 16.17 3.65 13.56
C TYR A 132 15.62 2.46 12.78
N ILE A 133 16.09 1.25 13.06
CA ILE A 133 15.69 0.05 12.34
C ILE A 133 15.17 -0.98 13.33
N VAL A 134 13.95 -1.46 13.11
CA VAL A 134 13.36 -2.61 13.82
C VAL A 134 13.16 -3.72 12.81
N ASN A 135 14.02 -4.74 12.88
CA ASN A 135 13.93 -5.88 11.98
C ASN A 135 14.59 -7.12 12.58
N LEU A 136 14.00 -8.30 12.36
CA LEU A 136 14.58 -9.56 12.83
C LEU A 136 15.87 -9.94 12.09
N GLN A 137 16.02 -9.49 10.84
CA GLN A 137 17.13 -9.85 9.96
C GLN A 137 18.07 -8.67 9.72
N TRP A 138 19.27 -8.98 9.22
CA TRP A 138 20.22 -7.98 8.71
C TRP A 138 19.61 -7.08 7.62
N THR A 139 19.98 -5.80 7.63
CA THR A 139 19.63 -4.84 6.58
C THR A 139 20.88 -4.13 6.02
N PRO A 140 20.87 -3.71 4.74
CA PRO A 140 21.99 -3.02 4.10
C PRO A 140 22.24 -1.60 4.61
N LYS A 141 21.48 -1.12 5.61
CA LYS A 141 21.63 0.20 6.22
C LYS A 141 21.92 0.12 7.72
N ASP A 142 22.22 -1.07 8.24
CA ASP A 142 22.50 -1.28 9.66
C ASP A 142 23.66 -0.40 10.15
N ASP A 143 24.74 -0.28 9.36
CA ASP A 143 25.92 0.54 9.71
C ASP A 143 25.65 2.06 9.74
N LEU A 144 24.54 2.49 9.13
CA LEU A 144 24.10 3.89 9.12
C LEU A 144 23.02 4.16 10.18
N ALA A 145 22.53 3.12 10.86
CA ALA A 145 21.48 3.26 11.86
C ALA A 145 22.05 3.81 13.17
N THR A 146 21.37 4.80 13.75
CA THR A 146 21.61 5.26 15.12
C THR A 146 21.29 4.15 16.12
N LEU A 147 20.26 3.36 15.87
CA LEU A 147 19.89 2.20 16.68
C LEU A 147 19.23 1.14 15.80
N LYS A 148 19.68 -0.11 15.98
CA LYS A 148 19.03 -1.29 15.41
C LYS A 148 18.49 -2.19 16.50
N ILE A 149 17.20 -2.49 16.44
CA ILE A 149 16.51 -3.39 17.36
C ILE A 149 16.18 -4.69 16.61
N HIS A 150 16.73 -5.80 17.12
CA HIS A 150 16.45 -7.13 16.62
C HIS A 150 15.23 -7.72 17.33
N GLY A 151 14.03 -7.28 16.93
CA GLY A 151 12.78 -7.68 17.58
C GLY A 151 11.58 -7.69 16.63
N LYS A 152 10.48 -8.27 17.08
CA LYS A 152 9.19 -8.18 16.39
C LYS A 152 8.70 -6.74 16.45
N CYS A 153 8.22 -6.19 15.33
CA CYS A 153 7.74 -4.81 15.27
C CYS A 153 6.60 -4.57 16.27
N ASP A 154 5.65 -5.48 16.38
CA ASP A 154 4.52 -5.35 17.30
C ASP A 154 4.96 -5.19 18.76
N ASP A 155 5.97 -5.94 19.20
CA ASP A 155 6.45 -5.90 20.59
C ASP A 155 7.20 -4.59 20.86
N VAL A 156 8.06 -4.17 19.93
CA VAL A 156 8.80 -2.90 20.03
C VAL A 156 7.84 -1.72 20.01
N MET A 157 6.87 -1.71 19.10
CA MET A 157 5.89 -0.64 18.99
C MET A 157 4.97 -0.60 20.21
N ARG A 158 4.61 -1.75 20.81
CA ARG A 158 3.84 -1.77 22.06
C ARG A 158 4.60 -1.10 23.20
N LEU A 159 5.87 -1.45 23.40
CA LEU A 159 6.71 -0.84 24.42
C LEU A 159 6.89 0.67 24.17
N LEU A 160 7.14 1.07 22.92
CA LEU A 160 7.28 2.46 22.53
C LEU A 160 6.00 3.26 22.81
N MET A 161 4.83 2.72 22.45
CA MET A 161 3.55 3.39 22.68
C MET A 161 3.25 3.53 24.18
N THR A 162 3.59 2.52 24.99
CA THR A 162 3.52 2.62 26.46
C THR A 162 4.40 3.74 26.99
N GLU A 163 5.65 3.82 26.55
CA GLU A 163 6.60 4.86 26.97
C GLU A 163 6.14 6.27 26.57
N LEU A 164 5.54 6.40 25.38
CA LEU A 164 4.98 7.66 24.90
C LEU A 164 3.62 8.01 25.54
N GLY A 165 3.04 7.12 26.34
CA GLY A 165 1.70 7.30 26.90
C GLY A 165 0.59 7.30 25.84
N VAL A 166 0.83 6.73 24.66
CA VAL A 166 -0.13 6.68 23.55
C VAL A 166 -0.87 5.35 23.58
N GLN A 167 -2.20 5.39 23.68
CA GLN A 167 -3.02 4.18 23.62
C GLN A 167 -3.09 3.65 22.20
N ILE A 168 -2.83 2.35 22.03
CA ILE A 168 -3.00 1.68 20.74
C ILE A 168 -4.50 1.43 20.53
N PRO A 169 -5.14 2.05 19.52
CA PRO A 169 -6.56 1.85 19.27
C PRO A 169 -6.82 0.40 18.87
N ALA A 170 -7.88 -0.17 19.43
CA ALA A 170 -8.27 -1.53 19.10
C ALA A 170 -8.91 -1.58 17.72
N TYR A 171 -8.42 -2.49 16.86
CA TYR A 171 -9.00 -2.72 15.53
C TYR A 171 -10.24 -3.60 15.64
N ASN A 172 -11.33 -3.02 16.16
CA ASN A 172 -12.49 -3.77 16.61
C ASN A 172 -13.61 -3.87 15.57
N ASN A 173 -13.65 -2.98 14.58
CA ASN A 173 -14.78 -2.94 13.67
C ASN A 173 -14.39 -3.03 12.19
N ARG A 174 -14.40 -4.26 11.67
CA ARG A 174 -14.21 -4.53 10.23
C ARG A 174 -15.29 -3.85 9.38
N THR A 175 -16.45 -3.48 9.95
CA THR A 175 -17.51 -2.77 9.20
C THR A 175 -17.18 -1.30 8.96
N GLU A 176 -16.30 -0.71 9.78
CA GLU A 176 -15.83 0.67 9.64
C GLU A 176 -14.57 0.78 8.80
N ASP A 177 -14.11 -0.35 8.25
CA ASP A 177 -12.92 -0.38 7.41
C ASP A 177 -13.19 0.46 6.13
N PRO A 178 -12.42 1.54 5.88
CA PRO A 178 -12.62 2.42 4.74
C PRO A 178 -12.58 1.69 3.39
N ILE A 179 -11.91 0.54 3.29
CA ILE A 179 -11.82 -0.20 2.04
C ILE A 179 -13.20 -0.59 1.49
N PHE A 180 -14.18 -0.90 2.35
CA PHE A 180 -15.51 -1.29 1.91
C PHE A 180 -16.34 -0.09 1.45
N LEU A 181 -16.06 1.11 1.97
CA LEU A 181 -16.68 2.36 1.53
C LEU A 181 -16.07 2.86 0.21
N LEU A 182 -14.76 2.68 0.04
CA LEU A 182 -14.02 3.14 -1.13
C LEU A 182 -14.09 2.16 -2.31
N ALA A 183 -14.43 0.90 -2.05
CA ALA A 183 -14.47 -0.14 -3.07
C ALA A 183 -15.44 0.19 -4.21
N THR A 184 -14.91 0.24 -5.42
CA THR A 184 -15.72 0.30 -6.63
C THR A 184 -16.23 -1.11 -6.97
N PRO A 185 -17.56 -1.31 -7.07
CA PRO A 185 -18.12 -2.61 -7.46
C PRO A 185 -17.74 -2.96 -8.91
N LEU A 186 -17.68 -4.25 -9.21
CA LEU A 186 -17.56 -4.72 -10.59
C LEU A 186 -18.88 -4.54 -11.33
N ARG A 187 -18.80 -4.32 -12.64
CA ARG A 187 -19.97 -4.44 -13.50
C ARG A 187 -20.28 -5.92 -13.76
N PRO A 188 -21.52 -6.29 -14.08
CA PRO A 188 -21.89 -7.70 -14.33
C PRO A 188 -21.01 -8.37 -15.39
N GLU A 189 -20.58 -7.63 -16.41
CA GLU A 189 -19.73 -8.16 -17.49
C GLU A 189 -18.28 -8.45 -17.03
N GLU A 190 -17.87 -7.87 -15.89
CA GLU A 190 -16.52 -7.94 -15.35
C GLU A 190 -16.37 -8.98 -14.23
N GLU A 191 -17.45 -9.66 -13.82
CA GLU A 191 -17.43 -10.65 -12.73
C GLU A 191 -16.45 -11.81 -13.02
N PHE A 192 -16.31 -12.18 -14.29
CA PHE A 192 -15.36 -13.23 -14.73
C PHE A 192 -13.90 -12.76 -14.80
N SER A 193 -13.61 -11.49 -14.50
CA SER A 193 -12.26 -10.92 -14.64
C SER A 193 -11.31 -11.29 -13.50
N HIS A 194 -11.79 -11.94 -12.43
CA HIS A 194 -10.96 -12.42 -11.32
C HIS A 194 -11.32 -13.85 -10.90
N THR A 195 -10.34 -14.59 -10.39
CA THR A 195 -10.57 -15.87 -9.68
C THR A 195 -10.13 -15.79 -8.21
N ARG A 196 -9.47 -14.71 -7.82
CA ARG A 196 -9.01 -14.48 -6.44
C ARG A 196 -10.18 -14.23 -5.51
N LYS A 197 -10.01 -14.66 -4.26
CA LYS A 197 -10.99 -14.46 -3.19
C LYS A 197 -11.19 -12.96 -2.94
N VAL A 198 -12.45 -12.54 -3.02
CA VAL A 198 -12.90 -11.20 -2.65
C VAL A 198 -12.91 -11.07 -1.13
N LEU A 199 -12.49 -9.92 -0.63
CA LEU A 199 -12.66 -9.52 0.76
C LEU A 199 -14.15 -9.35 1.00
N ALA A 200 -14.76 -10.34 1.67
CA ALA A 200 -16.18 -10.28 1.98
C ALA A 200 -16.45 -9.11 2.96
N PRO A 201 -17.43 -8.23 2.69
CA PRO A 201 -17.89 -7.27 3.68
C PRO A 201 -18.41 -8.03 4.93
N PRO A 202 -18.35 -7.45 6.13
CA PRO A 202 -18.96 -8.07 7.29
C PRO A 202 -20.49 -8.04 7.16
N ALA A 203 -21.16 -8.99 7.83
CA ALA A 203 -22.61 -9.10 7.84
C ALA A 203 -23.25 -7.75 8.25
N GLY A 204 -24.20 -7.26 7.45
CA GLY A 204 -24.92 -5.99 7.66
C GLY A 204 -24.49 -4.81 6.76
N LEU A 205 -23.38 -4.91 6.02
CA LEU A 205 -22.97 -3.87 5.07
C LEU A 205 -23.47 -4.12 3.63
N GLU A 206 -23.87 -5.35 3.33
CA GLU A 206 -24.34 -5.79 2.01
C GLU A 206 -25.61 -5.03 1.56
N GLU A 207 -26.49 -4.66 2.49
CA GLU A 207 -27.72 -3.90 2.21
C GLU A 207 -27.44 -2.43 1.85
N ARG A 208 -26.39 -1.82 2.41
CA ARG A 208 -26.03 -0.41 2.17
C ARG A 208 -25.39 -0.18 0.80
N MET A 209 -24.66 -1.17 0.28
CA MET A 209 -23.99 -1.08 -1.02
C MET A 209 -24.97 -1.21 -2.21
N GLN A 210 -26.16 -1.78 -1.99
CA GLN A 210 -27.19 -1.93 -3.03
C GLN A 210 -28.08 -0.68 -3.17
N GLY A 211 -28.16 0.17 -2.13
CA GLY A 211 -29.01 1.37 -2.11
C GLY A 211 -28.42 2.65 -2.73
N SER A 212 -27.14 2.66 -3.12
CA SER A 212 -26.45 3.83 -3.69
C SER A 212 -26.28 3.78 -5.22
N GLN A 213 -27.04 2.91 -5.91
CA GLN A 213 -27.16 2.91 -7.37
C GLN A 213 -27.95 4.16 -7.84
N GLY A 214 -27.34 5.34 -7.75
CA GLY A 214 -28.02 6.56 -8.17
C GLY A 214 -27.41 7.86 -7.68
N GLN A 215 -26.08 8.03 -7.73
CA GLN A 215 -25.43 9.34 -7.93
C GLN A 215 -23.91 9.16 -8.06
N ALA A 216 -23.42 9.22 -9.29
CA ALA A 216 -22.01 9.31 -9.59
C ALA A 216 -21.50 10.73 -9.27
N GLY A 217 -21.24 11.01 -7.99
CA GLY A 217 -20.52 12.18 -7.54
C GLY A 217 -19.06 11.82 -7.29
N GLY A 218 -18.14 12.37 -8.09
CA GLY A 218 -16.70 12.22 -7.85
C GLY A 218 -16.30 12.95 -6.58
N THR A 219 -16.23 12.23 -5.46
CA THR A 219 -15.65 12.74 -4.22
C THR A 219 -14.21 12.26 -4.11
N VAL A 220 -13.27 13.19 -4.26
CA VAL A 220 -11.88 13.01 -3.80
C VAL A 220 -11.91 13.05 -2.27
N VAL A 221 -11.78 11.90 -1.60
CA VAL A 221 -11.79 11.83 -0.14
C VAL A 221 -10.72 10.86 0.36
N GLN A 222 -10.05 11.32 1.43
CA GLN A 222 -8.76 10.92 1.98
C GLN A 222 -8.85 9.72 2.94
N GLY A 223 -8.01 8.70 2.79
CA GLY A 223 -7.69 7.74 3.84
C GLY A 223 -6.81 6.56 3.42
N GLY A 224 -5.59 6.49 3.96
CA GLY A 224 -4.69 5.36 3.72
C GLY A 224 -5.12 4.11 4.50
N TRP A 225 -5.17 2.95 3.83
CA TRP A 225 -5.64 1.69 4.44
C TRP A 225 -4.53 0.83 5.03
N PHE A 226 -4.75 0.33 6.25
CA PHE A 226 -3.90 -0.68 6.90
C PHE A 226 -4.72 -1.94 7.19
N GLY A 227 -4.86 -2.80 6.19
CA GLY A 227 -5.48 -4.10 6.35
C GLY A 227 -4.58 -5.16 6.97
N ARG A 228 -5.19 -6.21 7.54
CA ARG A 228 -4.48 -7.48 7.79
C ARG A 228 -3.96 -8.00 6.45
N GLY A 229 -2.63 -8.12 6.32
CA GLY A 229 -1.94 -8.40 5.07
C GLY A 229 -2.58 -9.51 4.22
N TYR A 230 -2.81 -9.24 2.94
CA TYR A 230 -3.35 -10.20 2.00
C TYR A 230 -2.26 -11.23 1.61
N SER A 231 -2.48 -12.50 1.96
CA SER A 231 -1.57 -13.57 1.57
C SER A 231 -1.96 -14.11 0.20
N LYS A 232 -1.11 -13.90 -0.81
CA LYS A 232 -1.29 -14.53 -2.13
C LYS A 232 -1.22 -16.05 -1.98
N GLY A 233 -2.37 -16.71 -2.09
CA GLY A 233 -2.44 -18.17 -2.09
C GLY A 233 -1.56 -18.75 -3.21
N THR A 234 -0.48 -19.44 -2.83
CA THR A 234 0.32 -20.25 -3.74
C THR A 234 -0.38 -21.59 -3.96
N LYS A 235 -0.80 -21.89 -5.19
CA LYS A 235 -1.17 -23.27 -5.55
C LYS A 235 0.08 -24.14 -5.37
N LYS A 236 0.09 -25.02 -4.36
CA LYS A 236 1.12 -26.07 -4.25
C LYS A 236 1.05 -26.90 -5.53
N LYS A 237 2.12 -26.88 -6.34
CA LYS A 237 2.30 -27.88 -7.40
C LYS A 237 2.33 -29.25 -6.70
N LYS A 238 1.34 -30.11 -6.97
CA LYS A 238 1.40 -31.52 -6.60
C LYS A 238 2.65 -32.09 -7.27
N ARG A 239 3.60 -32.60 -6.48
CA ARG A 239 4.70 -33.39 -7.03
C ARG A 239 4.09 -34.65 -7.64
N PRO A 240 4.43 -35.03 -8.88
CA PRO A 240 4.07 -36.35 -9.38
C PRO A 240 4.77 -37.39 -8.51
N SER A 241 4.01 -38.40 -8.09
CA SER A 241 4.53 -39.60 -7.45
C SER A 241 5.28 -40.42 -8.49
N THR A 242 6.59 -40.55 -8.32
CA THR A 242 7.42 -41.61 -8.91
C THR A 242 8.35 -42.10 -7.82
#